data_AF-A0A6J6ILB0-F1
#
_entry.id   AF-A0A6J6ILB0-F1
#
_cell.length_a   1.000
_cell.length_b   1.000
_cell.length_c   1.000
_cell.angle_alpha   90.00
_cell.angle_beta   90.00
_cell.angle_gamma   90.00
#
_symmetry.space_group_name_H-M   'P 1'
#
loop_
_entity.id
_entity.type
_entity.pdbx_description
1 polymer ?
#
loop_
_entity_poly.entity_id
_entity_poly.type
_entity_poly.pdbx_seq_one_letter_code
_entity_poly.pdbx_strand_id
1 'polypeptide(L)'
;MLADGDDAVSTAARVRVVVLNFNGGVLTLKCLRHLRNLDWPAAQLEIVCVDNASTDGSVEAIRGEFPEVEIRQTGSNLGFPANNLAMSDLQGVDYVALLNNDAYVEPEWLSALAETMEGSPELGAVCSKLLLAPKFTDVVVDSPAFETGPGDTRVLGVMLRGVQVDGVDVWRDAHVGEGGWGREADWRGTFEWMGPHGVVRVPFEPGTTPKNATLFFDSPVPTTVTVDGGTGPMAVAVDSGRSFVTVGLSPKPYDVVNNVGSIVFEDGAGADRGWLARDDGSFDEPEDVFAWCGGSVLLRPAYLEDVGLLDERFFLYYEDTDLSWRGRARGWRYCTAPKSVARHVHAASSGEGSETFAYFVERNRLLMLVKNAPSDMAMNQIWRYLLSTLSYARRDIVRPVMRLKRPRLTIVRRRLGSFLGFLKLLPAMIGTRRRLRSTQLVPDAELAEWFVKR
;
A
#
# COMPACT_ATOMS: atom_id res chain seq x y z
N MET A 1 -23.59 -56.34 -0.10
CA MET A 1 -22.18 -56.02 0.16
C MET A 1 -21.91 -54.71 -0.51
N LEU A 2 -21.98 -53.64 0.28
CA LEU A 2 -21.56 -52.29 -0.09
C LEU A 2 -20.03 -52.33 -0.07
N ALA A 3 -19.39 -51.93 -1.17
CA ALA A 3 -17.98 -51.62 -1.19
C ALA A 3 -17.86 -50.14 -0.89
N ASP A 4 -17.22 -49.82 0.24
CA ASP A 4 -16.86 -48.49 0.68
C ASP A 4 -16.11 -47.76 -0.45
N GLY A 5 -16.64 -46.60 -0.83
CA GLY A 5 -15.89 -45.64 -1.62
C GLY A 5 -14.82 -45.04 -0.72
N ASP A 6 -13.56 -45.25 -1.07
CA ASP A 6 -12.42 -44.51 -0.51
C ASP A 6 -12.68 -43.01 -0.69
N ASP A 7 -13.05 -42.35 0.40
CA ASP A 7 -12.88 -40.91 0.58
C ASP A 7 -11.38 -40.65 0.51
N ALA A 8 -10.89 -40.26 -0.67
CA ALA A 8 -9.55 -39.71 -0.81
C ALA A 8 -9.49 -38.43 0.02
N VAL A 9 -8.95 -38.55 1.25
CA VAL A 9 -8.69 -37.43 2.14
C VAL A 9 -7.87 -36.40 1.36
N SER A 10 -8.44 -35.21 1.14
CA SER A 10 -7.78 -34.12 0.45
C SER A 10 -6.43 -33.82 1.13
N THR A 11 -5.34 -33.95 0.39
CA THR A 11 -3.97 -33.68 0.85
C THR A 11 -3.64 -32.19 0.89
N ALA A 12 -4.56 -31.32 0.46
CA ALA A 12 -4.35 -29.88 0.49
C ALA A 12 -4.39 -29.36 1.94
N ALA A 13 -3.50 -28.43 2.25
CA ALA A 13 -3.42 -27.77 3.54
C ALA A 13 -4.74 -27.07 3.90
N ARG A 14 -5.11 -27.06 5.19
CA ARG A 14 -6.25 -26.29 5.67
C ARG A 14 -5.87 -24.82 5.80
N VAL A 15 -6.52 -23.95 5.03
CA VAL A 15 -6.23 -22.51 4.99
C VAL A 15 -7.40 -21.71 5.56
N ARG A 16 -7.10 -20.79 6.48
CA ARG A 16 -8.02 -19.73 6.87
C ARG A 16 -7.70 -18.44 6.12
N VAL A 17 -8.61 -17.95 5.29
CA VAL A 17 -8.54 -16.62 4.67
C VAL A 17 -9.26 -15.62 5.55
N VAL A 18 -8.58 -14.55 5.93
CA VAL A 18 -9.11 -13.46 6.76
C VAL A 18 -9.28 -12.22 5.90
N VAL A 19 -10.50 -11.68 5.89
CA VAL A 19 -10.84 -10.42 5.23
C VAL A 19 -11.31 -9.43 6.30
N LEU A 20 -10.62 -8.30 6.44
CA LEU A 20 -11.01 -7.25 7.37
C LEU A 20 -11.96 -6.26 6.69
N ASN A 21 -13.16 -6.09 7.23
CA ASN A 21 -14.18 -5.18 6.72
C ASN A 21 -14.35 -3.97 7.64
N PHE A 22 -14.33 -2.76 7.07
CA PHE A 22 -14.77 -1.53 7.74
C PHE A 22 -15.47 -0.62 6.74
N ASN A 23 -16.81 -0.60 6.77
CA ASN A 23 -17.63 0.12 5.80
C ASN A 23 -17.26 -0.19 4.33
N GLY A 24 -16.93 -1.45 4.05
CA GLY A 24 -16.41 -1.87 2.74
C GLY A 24 -17.47 -2.15 1.69
N GLY A 25 -18.74 -2.32 2.10
CA GLY A 25 -19.89 -2.56 1.21
C GLY A 25 -19.59 -3.41 -0.02
N VAL A 26 -19.69 -2.77 -1.19
CA VAL A 26 -19.52 -3.38 -2.52
C VAL A 26 -18.13 -4.01 -2.72
N LEU A 27 -17.07 -3.40 -2.16
CA LEU A 27 -15.71 -3.91 -2.31
C LEU A 27 -15.54 -5.24 -1.58
N THR A 28 -15.99 -5.32 -0.33
CA THR A 28 -15.94 -6.57 0.45
C THR A 28 -16.74 -7.67 -0.22
N LEU A 29 -17.94 -7.37 -0.75
CA LEU A 29 -18.73 -8.37 -1.50
C LEU A 29 -17.98 -8.85 -2.75
N LYS A 30 -17.34 -7.94 -3.51
CA LYS A 30 -16.51 -8.32 -4.68
C LYS A 30 -15.36 -9.23 -4.25
N CYS A 31 -14.63 -8.88 -3.20
CA CYS A 31 -13.55 -9.69 -2.64
C CYS A 31 -14.02 -11.12 -2.33
N LEU A 32 -15.12 -11.26 -1.58
CA LEU A 32 -15.68 -12.57 -1.21
C LEU A 32 -16.17 -13.40 -2.41
N ARG A 33 -16.73 -12.77 -3.47
CA ARG A 33 -17.08 -13.48 -4.72
C ARG A 33 -15.86 -14.11 -5.38
N HIS A 34 -14.72 -13.42 -5.38
CA HIS A 34 -13.48 -13.96 -5.94
C HIS A 34 -12.93 -15.10 -5.09
N LEU A 35 -12.99 -14.99 -3.76
CA LEU A 35 -12.58 -16.07 -2.85
C LEU A 35 -13.42 -17.35 -3.01
N ARG A 36 -14.71 -17.23 -3.38
CA ARG A 36 -15.57 -18.39 -3.69
C ARG A 36 -15.14 -19.15 -4.95
N ASN A 37 -14.40 -18.50 -5.85
CA ASN A 37 -13.97 -19.05 -7.14
C ASN A 37 -12.50 -19.53 -7.13
N LEU A 38 -11.90 -19.72 -5.95
CA LEU A 38 -10.53 -20.22 -5.86
C LEU A 38 -10.44 -21.68 -6.31
N ASP A 39 -9.32 -22.03 -6.93
CA ASP A 39 -8.92 -23.40 -7.22
C ASP A 39 -8.38 -24.08 -5.95
N TRP A 40 -9.21 -24.13 -4.90
CA TRP A 40 -8.89 -24.73 -3.62
C TRP A 40 -10.05 -25.60 -3.13
N PRO A 41 -9.80 -26.78 -2.52
CA PRO A 41 -10.86 -27.62 -2.00
C PRO A 41 -11.68 -26.88 -0.94
N ALA A 42 -12.99 -26.73 -1.15
CA ALA A 42 -13.86 -26.01 -0.23
C ALA A 42 -13.83 -26.56 1.21
N ALA A 43 -13.63 -27.87 1.38
CA ALA A 43 -13.48 -28.50 2.70
C ALA A 43 -12.19 -28.09 3.45
N GLN A 44 -11.20 -27.56 2.73
CA GLN A 44 -9.92 -27.08 3.27
C GLN A 44 -9.81 -25.55 3.26
N LEU A 45 -10.91 -24.84 2.95
CA LEU A 45 -10.97 -23.38 2.93
C LEU A 45 -11.93 -22.87 4.00
N GLU A 46 -11.40 -22.07 4.91
CA GLU A 46 -12.20 -21.34 5.90
C GLU A 46 -12.11 -19.84 5.59
N ILE A 47 -13.23 -19.18 5.33
CA ILE A 47 -13.25 -17.73 5.09
C ILE A 47 -13.84 -17.04 6.32
N VAL A 48 -13.04 -16.18 6.95
CA VAL A 48 -13.43 -15.38 8.11
C VAL A 48 -13.43 -13.90 7.74
N CYS A 49 -14.60 -13.27 7.75
CA CYS A 49 -14.74 -11.83 7.64
C CYS A 49 -14.73 -11.20 9.03
N VAL A 50 -13.68 -10.46 9.37
CA VAL A 50 -13.65 -9.66 10.60
C VAL A 50 -14.31 -8.31 10.33
N ASP A 51 -15.47 -8.05 10.94
CA ASP A 51 -16.12 -6.75 10.84
C ASP A 51 -15.65 -5.80 11.95
N ASN A 52 -15.10 -4.67 11.54
CA ASN A 52 -14.43 -3.71 12.41
C ASN A 52 -15.37 -2.58 12.88
N ALA A 53 -16.62 -2.94 13.21
CA ALA A 53 -17.74 -2.05 13.53
C ALA A 53 -18.25 -1.22 12.35
N SER A 54 -18.63 -1.89 11.27
CA SER A 54 -19.25 -1.24 10.11
C SER A 54 -20.69 -0.78 10.40
N THR A 55 -21.11 0.28 9.72
CA THR A 55 -22.46 0.87 9.84
C THR A 55 -23.14 1.06 8.47
N ASP A 56 -22.56 0.50 7.42
CA ASP A 56 -23.00 0.65 6.01
C ASP A 56 -23.93 -0.48 5.52
N GLY A 57 -24.32 -1.40 6.40
CA GLY A 57 -25.12 -2.57 6.05
C GLY A 57 -24.33 -3.71 5.38
N SER A 58 -22.99 -3.61 5.33
CA SER A 58 -22.14 -4.65 4.74
C SER A 58 -22.27 -6.00 5.44
N VAL A 59 -22.44 -6.02 6.77
CA VAL A 59 -22.57 -7.26 7.55
C VAL A 59 -23.82 -8.04 7.12
N GLU A 60 -24.96 -7.38 6.99
CA GLU A 60 -26.22 -8.01 6.55
C GLU A 60 -26.11 -8.50 5.11
N ALA A 61 -25.47 -7.72 4.23
CA ALA A 61 -25.25 -8.12 2.85
C ALA A 61 -24.35 -9.36 2.76
N ILE A 62 -23.27 -9.42 3.55
CA ILE A 62 -22.37 -10.58 3.60
C ILE A 62 -23.13 -11.82 4.08
N ARG A 63 -23.89 -11.73 5.18
CA ARG A 63 -24.69 -12.87 5.68
C ARG A 63 -25.71 -13.38 4.65
N GLY A 64 -26.30 -12.47 3.87
CA GLY A 64 -27.28 -12.81 2.85
C GLY A 64 -26.69 -13.51 1.64
N GLU A 65 -25.50 -13.08 1.19
CA GLU A 65 -24.88 -13.60 -0.03
C GLU A 65 -23.88 -14.75 0.23
N PHE A 66 -23.25 -14.79 1.40
CA PHE A 66 -22.19 -15.73 1.77
C PHE A 66 -22.48 -16.40 3.13
N PRO A 67 -23.51 -17.27 3.23
CA PRO A 67 -23.83 -17.98 4.47
C PRO A 67 -22.70 -18.89 4.97
N GLU A 68 -21.75 -19.26 4.10
CA GLU A 68 -20.56 -20.04 4.42
C GLU A 68 -19.43 -19.23 5.07
N VAL A 69 -19.47 -17.89 5.00
CA VAL A 69 -18.43 -17.02 5.56
C VAL A 69 -18.69 -16.80 7.05
N GLU A 70 -17.70 -17.10 7.89
CA GLU A 70 -17.77 -16.79 9.31
C GLU A 70 -17.58 -15.28 9.51
N ILE A 71 -18.50 -14.62 10.23
CA ILE A 71 -18.36 -13.19 10.54
C ILE A 71 -18.01 -13.03 12.02
N ARG A 72 -16.88 -12.36 12.30
CA ARG A 72 -16.46 -11.98 13.66
C ARG A 72 -16.52 -10.47 13.83
N GLN A 73 -17.36 -9.98 14.72
CA GLN A 73 -17.54 -8.53 14.94
C GLN A 73 -16.71 -8.06 16.13
N THR A 74 -15.90 -7.02 15.93
CA THR A 74 -15.04 -6.45 16.99
C THR A 74 -15.79 -5.55 17.97
N GLY A 75 -16.96 -5.03 17.58
CA GLY A 75 -17.76 -4.07 18.37
C GLY A 75 -17.22 -2.63 18.40
N SER A 76 -15.99 -2.40 17.95
CA SER A 76 -15.42 -1.06 17.76
C SER A 76 -14.32 -1.11 16.68
N ASN A 77 -14.00 0.02 16.07
CA ASN A 77 -12.90 0.07 15.10
C ASN A 77 -11.56 -0.07 15.83
N LEU A 78 -10.89 -1.21 15.64
CA LEU A 78 -9.58 -1.56 16.20
C LEU A 78 -8.45 -1.39 15.18
N GLY A 79 -8.75 -0.85 13.99
CA GLY A 79 -7.82 -0.73 12.88
C GLY A 79 -7.42 -2.08 12.28
N PHE A 80 -6.30 -2.14 11.55
CA PHE A 80 -5.82 -3.35 10.88
C PHE A 80 -5.49 -4.52 11.84
N PRO A 81 -4.97 -4.29 13.06
CA PRO A 81 -4.79 -5.36 14.05
C PRO A 81 -6.07 -6.11 14.46
N ALA A 82 -7.26 -5.64 14.09
CA ALA A 82 -8.50 -6.41 14.23
C ALA A 82 -8.43 -7.82 13.62
N ASN A 83 -7.59 -8.02 12.60
CA ASN A 83 -7.28 -9.34 12.03
C ASN A 83 -6.84 -10.36 13.10
N ASN A 84 -6.26 -9.90 14.23
CA ASN A 84 -5.90 -10.76 15.36
C ASN A 84 -7.07 -11.61 15.87
N LEU A 85 -8.32 -11.14 15.72
CA LEU A 85 -9.52 -11.90 16.12
C LEU A 85 -9.70 -13.21 15.34
N ALA A 86 -9.18 -13.27 14.11
CA ALA A 86 -9.17 -14.49 13.29
C ALA A 86 -7.83 -15.24 13.33
N MET A 87 -6.76 -14.59 13.82
CA MET A 87 -5.41 -15.17 13.93
C MET A 87 -5.07 -15.70 15.33
N SER A 88 -5.91 -15.49 16.34
CA SER A 88 -5.62 -15.86 17.73
C SER A 88 -5.81 -17.35 18.04
N ASP A 89 -6.63 -18.06 17.28
CA ASP A 89 -6.86 -19.50 17.42
C ASP A 89 -6.54 -20.21 16.11
N LEU A 90 -5.34 -20.78 16.00
CA LEU A 90 -4.86 -21.44 14.79
C LEU A 90 -4.91 -22.97 14.89
N GLN A 91 -5.64 -23.52 15.86
CA GLN A 91 -5.75 -24.98 16.00
C GLN A 91 -6.37 -25.60 14.76
N GLY A 92 -5.67 -26.57 14.16
CA GLY A 92 -6.12 -27.28 12.96
C GLY A 92 -6.08 -26.44 11.68
N VAL A 93 -5.42 -25.27 11.70
CA VAL A 93 -5.15 -24.45 10.51
C VAL A 93 -3.68 -24.62 10.14
N ASP A 94 -3.40 -25.01 8.90
CA ASP A 94 -2.04 -25.16 8.40
C ASP A 94 -1.45 -23.81 7.98
N TYR A 95 -2.28 -22.93 7.39
CA TYR A 95 -1.88 -21.57 6.98
C TYR A 95 -2.99 -20.54 7.18
N VAL A 96 -2.61 -19.28 7.40
CA VAL A 96 -3.56 -18.15 7.46
C VAL A 96 -3.22 -17.17 6.35
N ALA A 97 -4.18 -16.86 5.48
CA ALA A 97 -4.02 -15.81 4.48
C ALA A 97 -4.72 -14.53 4.94
N LEU A 98 -4.06 -13.39 4.82
CA LEU A 98 -4.70 -12.08 4.91
C LEU A 98 -4.97 -11.56 3.51
N LEU A 99 -6.16 -11.01 3.29
CA LEU A 99 -6.53 -10.32 2.06
C LEU A 99 -7.33 -9.05 2.40
N ASN A 100 -6.89 -7.91 1.89
CA ASN A 100 -7.64 -6.66 2.03
C ASN A 100 -9.01 -6.77 1.34
N ASN A 101 -10.03 -6.13 1.93
CA ASN A 101 -11.40 -6.18 1.40
C ASN A 101 -11.60 -5.37 0.11
N ASP A 102 -10.68 -4.47 -0.23
CA ASP A 102 -10.63 -3.76 -1.51
C ASP A 102 -9.66 -4.38 -2.52
N ALA A 103 -9.21 -5.61 -2.24
CA ALA A 103 -8.51 -6.47 -3.19
C ALA A 103 -9.41 -7.63 -3.65
N TYR A 104 -9.12 -8.15 -4.85
CA TYR A 104 -9.72 -9.36 -5.39
C TYR A 104 -8.66 -10.20 -6.08
N VAL A 105 -8.89 -11.51 -6.19
CA VAL A 105 -7.83 -12.49 -6.52
C VAL A 105 -8.18 -13.32 -7.75
N GLU A 106 -7.16 -13.84 -8.41
CA GLU A 106 -7.29 -14.85 -9.48
C GLU A 106 -7.51 -16.26 -8.87
N PRO A 107 -8.09 -17.23 -9.60
CA PRO A 107 -8.40 -18.57 -9.05
C PRO A 107 -7.21 -19.31 -8.44
N GLU A 108 -6.02 -19.17 -9.03
CA GLU A 108 -4.77 -19.82 -8.62
C GLU A 108 -4.03 -19.06 -7.50
N TRP A 109 -4.60 -17.97 -6.99
CA TRP A 109 -3.96 -17.11 -6.00
C TRP A 109 -3.47 -17.88 -4.77
N LEU A 110 -4.33 -18.73 -4.20
CA LEU A 110 -4.02 -19.43 -2.96
C LEU A 110 -3.07 -20.62 -3.20
N SER A 111 -3.25 -21.36 -4.29
CA SER A 111 -2.37 -22.49 -4.62
C SER A 111 -0.93 -22.04 -4.85
N ALA A 112 -0.72 -20.94 -5.58
CA ALA A 112 0.62 -20.38 -5.78
C ALA A 112 1.31 -19.92 -4.48
N LEU A 113 0.56 -19.38 -3.51
CA LEU A 113 1.11 -19.04 -2.18
C LEU A 113 1.48 -20.30 -1.40
N ALA A 114 0.60 -21.29 -1.37
CA ALA A 114 0.80 -22.55 -0.64
C ALA A 114 2.00 -23.33 -1.19
N GLU A 115 2.11 -23.47 -2.52
CA GLU A 115 3.25 -24.12 -3.19
C GLU A 115 4.59 -23.46 -2.81
N THR A 116 4.63 -22.13 -2.78
CA THR A 116 5.83 -21.38 -2.39
C THR A 116 6.16 -21.57 -0.90
N MET A 117 5.14 -21.62 -0.04
CA MET A 117 5.28 -21.80 1.41
C MET A 117 5.77 -23.22 1.79
N GLU A 118 5.31 -24.25 1.07
CA GLU A 118 5.72 -25.64 1.31
C GLU A 118 7.20 -25.88 1.01
N GLY A 119 7.81 -25.06 0.14
CA GLY A 119 9.20 -25.18 -0.26
C GLY A 119 10.23 -24.91 0.85
N SER A 120 9.86 -24.32 2.00
CA SER A 120 10.80 -24.05 3.09
C SER A 120 10.12 -23.87 4.47
N PRO A 121 10.57 -24.60 5.51
CA PRO A 121 10.04 -24.45 6.87
C PRO A 121 10.41 -23.12 7.52
N GLU A 122 11.45 -22.44 7.03
CA GLU A 122 11.91 -21.13 7.53
C GLU A 122 11.11 -19.95 6.96
N LEU A 123 10.24 -20.21 5.97
CA LEU A 123 9.32 -19.19 5.46
C LEU A 123 8.20 -18.98 6.47
N GLY A 124 8.18 -17.78 7.07
CA GLY A 124 7.10 -17.34 7.94
C GLY A 124 5.95 -16.71 7.18
N ALA A 125 6.23 -16.14 6.00
CA ALA A 125 5.25 -15.48 5.15
C ALA A 125 5.60 -15.59 3.66
N VAL A 126 4.58 -15.62 2.82
CA VAL A 126 4.70 -15.52 1.36
C VAL A 126 3.77 -14.41 0.85
N CYS A 127 4.32 -13.47 0.07
CA CYS A 127 3.60 -12.32 -0.46
C CYS A 127 3.09 -12.59 -1.87
N SER A 128 1.86 -12.15 -2.18
CA SER A 128 1.36 -12.15 -3.56
C SER A 128 2.05 -11.06 -4.40
N LYS A 129 1.97 -11.17 -5.72
CA LYS A 129 2.11 -10.02 -6.63
C LYS A 129 0.81 -9.22 -6.56
N LEU A 130 0.84 -8.09 -5.87
CA LEU A 130 -0.29 -7.17 -5.76
C LEU A 130 -0.21 -6.14 -6.89
N LEU A 131 -1.19 -6.16 -7.78
CA LEU A 131 -1.34 -5.22 -8.90
C LEU A 131 -2.41 -4.17 -8.57
N LEU A 132 -2.30 -2.99 -9.14
CA LEU A 132 -3.43 -2.05 -9.15
C LEU A 132 -4.58 -2.65 -9.97
N ALA A 133 -5.82 -2.46 -9.51
CA ALA A 133 -6.99 -3.07 -10.15
C ALA A 133 -7.23 -2.62 -11.61
N PRO A 134 -7.05 -1.33 -11.98
CA PRO A 134 -7.17 -0.89 -13.36
C PRO A 134 -6.05 -1.43 -14.25
N LYS A 135 -6.32 -1.52 -15.56
CA LYS A 135 -5.26 -1.56 -16.58
C LYS A 135 -4.83 -0.12 -16.91
N PHE A 136 -3.62 0.02 -17.42
CA PHE A 136 -3.08 1.33 -17.79
C PHE A 136 -2.68 1.38 -19.26
N THR A 137 -2.75 2.58 -19.82
CA THR A 137 -2.13 2.93 -21.10
C THR A 137 -1.44 4.28 -20.96
N ASP A 138 -0.48 4.54 -21.83
CA ASP A 138 0.33 5.75 -21.76
C ASP A 138 -0.25 6.89 -22.62
N VAL A 139 -0.15 8.10 -22.09
CA VAL A 139 -0.18 9.35 -22.85
C VAL A 139 1.16 10.04 -22.63
N VAL A 140 1.90 10.24 -23.72
CA VAL A 140 3.21 10.91 -23.68
C VAL A 140 2.99 12.41 -23.77
N VAL A 141 3.71 13.16 -22.93
CA VAL A 141 3.69 14.61 -22.89
C VAL A 141 5.11 15.14 -22.96
N ASP A 142 5.41 15.87 -24.04
CA ASP A 142 6.65 16.63 -24.17
C ASP A 142 6.38 18.11 -23.91
N SER A 143 7.22 18.73 -23.09
CA SER A 143 7.16 20.14 -22.74
C SER A 143 8.54 20.77 -22.80
N PRO A 144 8.66 22.03 -23.23
CA PRO A 144 9.82 22.84 -22.92
C PRO A 144 10.09 22.84 -21.42
N ALA A 145 11.38 22.84 -21.06
CA ALA A 145 11.79 23.01 -19.68
C ALA A 145 11.46 24.42 -19.19
N PHE A 146 11.09 24.52 -17.93
CA PHE A 146 10.79 25.71 -17.20
C PHE A 146 11.99 26.10 -16.34
N GLU A 147 12.40 27.37 -16.37
CA GLU A 147 13.44 27.88 -15.47
C GLU A 147 12.91 27.95 -14.04
N THR A 148 13.40 27.06 -13.19
CA THR A 148 13.11 27.13 -11.76
C THR A 148 13.98 28.21 -11.10
N GLY A 149 13.36 29.03 -10.25
CA GLY A 149 14.11 29.98 -9.43
C GLY A 149 15.07 29.29 -8.46
N PRO A 150 15.93 30.05 -7.74
CA PRO A 150 17.05 29.51 -6.95
C PRO A 150 16.68 28.61 -5.75
N GLY A 151 15.39 28.28 -5.56
CA GLY A 151 14.89 27.42 -4.48
C GLY A 151 14.39 26.05 -4.93
N ASP A 152 14.34 25.77 -6.23
CA ASP A 152 13.89 24.50 -6.78
C ASP A 152 14.88 24.02 -7.85
N THR A 153 15.52 22.88 -7.62
CA THR A 153 16.57 22.34 -8.50
C THR A 153 16.04 21.37 -9.55
N ARG A 154 14.72 21.15 -9.59
CA ARG A 154 14.08 20.22 -10.52
C ARG A 154 14.04 20.80 -11.93
N VAL A 155 14.13 19.92 -12.93
CA VAL A 155 13.84 20.29 -14.32
C VAL A 155 12.34 20.08 -14.53
N LEU A 156 11.59 21.19 -14.51
CA LEU A 156 10.13 21.19 -14.63
C LEU A 156 9.72 21.50 -16.06
N GLY A 157 8.55 21.05 -16.48
CA GLY A 157 7.90 21.40 -17.74
C GLY A 157 6.53 22.00 -17.46
N VAL A 158 5.49 21.16 -17.47
CA VAL A 158 4.09 21.56 -17.28
C VAL A 158 3.47 20.88 -16.05
N MET A 159 2.45 21.48 -15.45
CA MET A 159 1.67 20.85 -14.37
C MET A 159 0.49 20.08 -14.96
N LEU A 160 0.33 18.82 -14.57
CA LEU A 160 -0.88 18.04 -14.76
C LEU A 160 -1.78 18.18 -13.53
N ARG A 161 -3.03 18.58 -13.73
CA ARG A 161 -4.00 18.87 -12.65
C ARG A 161 -5.23 17.96 -12.66
N GLY A 162 -5.39 17.16 -13.71
CA GLY A 162 -6.56 16.30 -13.87
C GLY A 162 -6.43 15.42 -15.10
N VAL A 163 -7.07 14.26 -15.03
CA VAL A 163 -7.15 13.29 -16.13
C VAL A 163 -8.57 12.75 -16.16
N GLN A 164 -9.16 12.69 -17.36
CA GLN A 164 -10.42 12.03 -17.62
C GLN A 164 -10.26 11.00 -18.72
N VAL A 165 -11.01 9.92 -18.66
CA VAL A 165 -11.09 8.88 -19.70
C VAL A 165 -12.53 8.76 -20.15
N ASP A 166 -12.77 8.99 -21.44
CA ASP A 166 -14.12 8.97 -22.03
C ASP A 166 -15.17 9.77 -21.22
N GLY A 167 -14.73 10.90 -20.65
CA GLY A 167 -15.56 11.81 -19.85
C GLY A 167 -15.66 11.49 -18.36
N VAL A 168 -15.07 10.39 -17.89
CA VAL A 168 -15.02 10.00 -16.47
C VAL A 168 -13.75 10.54 -15.82
N ASP A 169 -13.86 11.23 -14.68
CA ASP A 169 -12.69 11.65 -13.91
C ASP A 169 -11.96 10.45 -13.33
N VAL A 170 -10.68 10.32 -13.69
CA VAL A 170 -9.79 9.28 -13.20
C VAL A 170 -8.54 9.88 -12.57
N TRP A 171 -8.58 11.18 -12.21
CA TRP A 171 -7.39 11.90 -11.76
C TRP A 171 -6.76 11.20 -10.58
N ARG A 172 -7.56 10.79 -9.59
CA ARG A 172 -7.07 10.12 -8.38
C ARG A 172 -6.14 8.94 -8.70
N ASP A 173 -6.52 8.13 -9.69
CA ASP A 173 -5.89 6.84 -10.03
C ASP A 173 -4.93 6.95 -11.22
N ALA A 174 -4.83 8.14 -11.84
CA ALA A 174 -3.83 8.44 -12.85
C ALA A 174 -2.50 8.81 -12.19
N HIS A 175 -1.40 8.36 -12.79
CA HIS A 175 -0.05 8.56 -12.28
C HIS A 175 0.85 9.12 -13.37
N VAL A 176 1.70 10.08 -13.04
CA VAL A 176 2.83 10.40 -13.92
C VAL A 176 3.93 9.39 -13.60
N GLY A 177 4.24 8.53 -14.55
CA GLY A 177 5.30 7.54 -14.42
C GLY A 177 6.66 8.19 -14.63
N GLU A 178 7.24 7.98 -15.80
CA GLU A 178 8.49 8.65 -16.16
C GLU A 178 8.29 10.17 -16.25
N GLY A 179 9.26 10.93 -15.75
CA GLY A 179 9.24 12.39 -15.78
C GLY A 179 8.32 13.05 -14.75
N GLY A 180 7.65 12.29 -13.88
CA GLY A 180 6.84 12.83 -12.78
C GLY A 180 7.69 13.24 -11.58
N TRP A 181 7.26 14.29 -10.87
CA TRP A 181 7.89 14.74 -9.62
C TRP A 181 7.04 14.45 -8.37
N GLY A 182 6.00 13.63 -8.51
CA GLY A 182 5.07 13.30 -7.44
C GLY A 182 4.00 14.36 -7.22
N ARG A 183 2.93 13.93 -6.56
CA ARG A 183 1.74 14.76 -6.35
C ARG A 183 1.98 15.85 -5.31
N GLU A 184 1.68 17.07 -5.69
CA GLU A 184 1.68 18.26 -4.86
C GLU A 184 0.26 18.82 -4.70
N ALA A 185 0.09 19.80 -3.82
CA ALA A 185 -1.18 20.48 -3.63
C ALA A 185 -0.98 21.98 -3.41
N ASP A 186 -1.85 22.76 -4.04
CA ASP A 186 -1.99 24.19 -3.81
C ASP A 186 -3.45 24.56 -3.49
N TRP A 187 -3.79 25.84 -3.58
CA TRP A 187 -5.13 26.34 -3.29
C TRP A 187 -6.17 25.98 -4.37
N ARG A 188 -5.76 25.51 -5.56
CA ARG A 188 -6.63 25.05 -6.65
C ARG A 188 -6.86 23.53 -6.62
N GLY A 189 -6.14 22.80 -5.78
CA GLY A 189 -6.25 21.35 -5.65
C GLY A 189 -4.90 20.65 -5.79
N THR A 190 -4.95 19.35 -6.06
CA THR A 190 -3.76 18.55 -6.32
C THR A 190 -3.28 18.74 -7.75
N PHE A 191 -1.98 18.63 -7.94
CA PHE A 191 -1.33 18.65 -9.25
C PHE A 191 -0.05 17.84 -9.19
N GLU A 192 0.53 17.53 -10.33
CA GLU A 192 1.84 16.91 -10.42
C GLU A 192 2.66 17.65 -11.48
N TRP A 193 3.89 18.00 -11.13
CA TRP A 193 4.84 18.53 -12.10
C TRP A 193 5.35 17.40 -12.98
N MET A 194 5.37 17.65 -14.28
CA MET A 194 6.05 16.81 -15.26
C MET A 194 7.34 17.49 -15.70
N GLY A 195 8.36 16.72 -16.00
CA GLY A 195 9.58 17.17 -16.65
C GLY A 195 9.38 17.46 -18.15
N PRO A 196 10.48 17.67 -18.89
CA PRO A 196 10.41 17.96 -20.33
C PRO A 196 9.86 16.80 -21.17
N HIS A 197 10.01 15.58 -20.67
CA HIS A 197 9.38 14.37 -21.20
C HIS A 197 8.68 13.69 -20.04
N GLY A 198 7.38 13.45 -20.17
CA GLY A 198 6.56 12.83 -19.13
C GLY A 198 5.62 11.78 -19.69
N VAL A 199 5.40 10.71 -18.95
CA VAL A 199 4.46 9.65 -19.31
C VAL A 199 3.31 9.64 -18.31
N VAL A 200 2.12 10.03 -18.78
CA VAL A 200 0.90 9.95 -17.98
C VAL A 200 0.28 8.58 -18.17
N ARG A 201 0.23 7.79 -17.11
CA ARG A 201 -0.44 6.50 -17.09
C ARG A 201 -1.91 6.71 -16.79
N VAL A 202 -2.72 6.36 -17.77
CA VAL A 202 -4.16 6.57 -17.76
C VAL A 202 -4.86 5.25 -17.42
N PRO A 203 -5.56 5.15 -16.27
CA PRO A 203 -6.23 3.93 -15.85
C PRO A 203 -7.53 3.71 -16.63
N PHE A 204 -7.90 2.46 -16.83
CA PHE A 204 -9.20 2.06 -17.35
C PHE A 204 -9.61 0.68 -16.83
N GLU A 205 -10.93 0.43 -16.83
CA GLU A 205 -11.49 -0.82 -16.34
C GLU A 205 -11.06 -1.99 -17.25
N PRO A 206 -10.55 -3.10 -16.68
CA PRO A 206 -10.24 -4.29 -17.44
C PRO A 206 -11.43 -4.76 -18.31
N GLY A 207 -11.15 -5.20 -19.54
CA GLY A 207 -12.18 -5.62 -20.50
C GLY A 207 -12.86 -4.48 -21.27
N THR A 208 -12.54 -3.22 -20.96
CA THR A 208 -12.99 -2.06 -21.75
C THR A 208 -11.87 -1.57 -22.69
N THR A 209 -12.21 -0.72 -23.67
CA THR A 209 -11.24 -0.08 -24.57
C THR A 209 -11.45 1.43 -24.52
N PRO A 210 -10.57 2.17 -23.80
CA PRO A 210 -10.72 3.61 -23.69
C PRO A 210 -10.43 4.28 -25.03
N LYS A 211 -11.23 5.28 -25.40
CA LYS A 211 -11.10 5.94 -26.71
C LYS A 211 -10.38 7.27 -26.64
N ASN A 212 -10.62 8.05 -25.59
CA ASN A 212 -10.05 9.37 -25.44
C ASN A 212 -9.59 9.62 -24.00
N ALA A 213 -8.49 10.36 -23.87
CA ALA A 213 -8.07 10.95 -22.60
C ALA A 213 -8.17 12.47 -22.68
N THR A 214 -8.75 13.10 -21.66
CA THR A 214 -8.72 14.55 -21.48
C THR A 214 -7.79 14.90 -20.33
N LEU A 215 -6.70 15.62 -20.63
CA LEU A 215 -5.71 16.05 -19.66
C LEU A 215 -5.93 17.54 -19.35
N PHE A 216 -5.87 17.89 -18.07
CA PHE A 216 -5.93 19.27 -17.62
C PHE A 216 -4.51 19.76 -17.28
N PHE A 217 -3.97 20.62 -18.13
CA PHE A 217 -2.67 21.27 -17.91
C PHE A 217 -2.79 22.68 -17.35
N ASP A 218 -1.77 23.07 -16.60
CA ASP A 218 -1.54 24.43 -16.11
C ASP A 218 -0.05 24.75 -16.24
N SER A 219 0.29 25.97 -16.64
CA SER A 219 1.68 26.43 -16.71
C SER A 219 1.79 27.86 -16.21
N PRO A 220 2.77 28.19 -15.35
CA PRO A 220 2.99 29.57 -14.91
C PRO A 220 3.50 30.47 -16.04
N VAL A 221 4.08 29.89 -17.09
CA VAL A 221 4.56 30.60 -18.28
C VAL A 221 3.91 29.97 -19.52
N PRO A 222 3.29 30.77 -20.40
CA PRO A 222 2.73 30.25 -21.64
C PRO A 222 3.74 29.41 -22.42
N THR A 223 3.34 28.19 -22.75
CA THR A 223 4.19 27.20 -23.41
C THR A 223 3.39 26.42 -24.44
N THR A 224 4.07 25.65 -25.28
CA THR A 224 3.43 24.68 -26.18
C THR A 224 3.92 23.30 -25.80
N VAL A 225 2.99 22.40 -25.48
CA VAL A 225 3.28 21.00 -25.16
C VAL A 225 2.86 20.12 -26.34
N THR A 226 3.52 18.99 -26.51
CA THR A 226 3.09 17.94 -27.44
C THR A 226 2.49 16.81 -26.61
N VAL A 227 1.30 16.36 -26.99
CA VAL A 227 0.58 15.29 -26.30
C VAL A 227 0.26 14.19 -27.31
N ASP A 228 0.60 12.94 -26.99
CA ASP A 228 0.35 11.79 -27.86
C ASP A 228 -0.24 10.62 -27.05
N GLY A 229 -1.49 10.26 -27.35
CA GLY A 229 -2.15 9.06 -26.83
C GLY A 229 -1.96 7.81 -27.69
N GLY A 230 -1.07 7.87 -28.69
CA GLY A 230 -0.79 6.79 -29.64
C GLY A 230 -1.54 6.91 -30.97
N THR A 231 -2.39 7.93 -31.14
CA THR A 231 -3.04 8.25 -32.43
C THR A 231 -2.31 9.33 -33.23
N GLY A 232 -1.18 9.82 -32.71
CA GLY A 232 -0.35 10.86 -33.32
C GLY A 232 -0.23 12.09 -32.42
N PRO A 233 0.93 12.79 -32.47
CA PRO A 233 1.21 13.91 -31.58
C PRO A 233 0.35 15.13 -31.92
N MET A 234 -0.13 15.81 -30.88
CA MET A 234 -0.88 17.06 -30.98
C MET A 234 -0.17 18.17 -30.20
N ALA A 235 0.14 19.28 -30.87
CA ALA A 235 0.69 20.47 -30.23
C ALA A 235 -0.43 21.30 -29.58
N VAL A 236 -0.23 21.72 -28.34
CA VAL A 236 -1.24 22.44 -27.54
C VAL A 236 -0.59 23.60 -26.81
N ALA A 237 -1.17 24.79 -26.98
CA ALA A 237 -0.84 25.94 -26.15
C ALA A 237 -1.36 25.75 -24.71
N VAL A 238 -0.48 25.89 -23.73
CA VAL A 238 -0.79 25.82 -22.30
C VAL A 238 -0.38 27.12 -21.64
N ASP A 239 -1.29 27.71 -20.88
CA ASP A 239 -1.04 28.92 -20.11
C ASP A 239 -1.56 28.77 -18.67
N SER A 240 -1.51 29.88 -17.92
CA SER A 240 -2.01 29.91 -16.57
C SER A 240 -3.55 29.99 -16.60
N GLY A 241 -4.24 28.92 -16.21
CA GLY A 241 -5.66 29.02 -15.84
C GLY A 241 -6.70 28.24 -16.64
N ARG A 242 -6.34 27.31 -17.53
CA ARG A 242 -7.04 26.03 -17.84
C ARG A 242 -6.88 25.62 -19.30
N SER A 243 -5.98 24.67 -19.56
CA SER A 243 -5.89 24.00 -20.86
C SER A 243 -6.39 22.57 -20.75
N PHE A 244 -7.60 22.32 -21.26
CA PHE A 244 -8.13 20.96 -21.43
C PHE A 244 -7.73 20.44 -22.79
N VAL A 245 -7.09 19.28 -22.80
CA VAL A 245 -6.56 18.66 -24.00
C VAL A 245 -7.14 17.27 -24.14
N THR A 246 -7.97 17.05 -25.16
CA THR A 246 -8.47 15.71 -25.48
C THR A 246 -7.65 15.10 -26.61
N VAL A 247 -7.08 13.93 -26.37
CA VAL A 247 -6.35 13.13 -27.37
C VAL A 247 -7.02 11.77 -27.56
N GLY A 248 -6.92 11.24 -28.78
CA GLY A 248 -7.29 9.86 -29.07
C GLY A 248 -6.30 8.89 -28.43
N LEU A 249 -6.81 7.77 -27.93
CA LEU A 249 -6.00 6.69 -27.36
C LEU A 249 -5.85 5.54 -28.35
N SER A 250 -4.63 5.05 -28.51
CA SER A 250 -4.31 3.75 -29.11
C SER A 250 -3.80 2.83 -27.99
N PRO A 251 -4.71 2.27 -27.18
CA PRO A 251 -4.34 1.68 -25.91
C PRO A 251 -3.48 0.42 -26.08
N LYS A 252 -2.38 0.37 -25.32
CA LYS A 252 -1.56 -0.83 -25.12
C LYS A 252 -1.67 -1.22 -23.65
N PRO A 253 -2.69 -2.00 -23.24
CA PRO A 253 -2.94 -2.31 -21.83
C PRO A 253 -1.72 -2.95 -21.17
N TYR A 254 -1.41 -2.50 -19.97
CA TYR A 254 -0.47 -3.17 -19.08
C TYR A 254 -0.91 -3.07 -17.62
N ASP A 255 -0.37 -3.95 -16.78
CA ASP A 255 -0.57 -3.92 -15.34
C ASP A 255 0.50 -3.05 -14.65
N VAL A 256 0.12 -2.45 -13.53
CA VAL A 256 1.02 -1.68 -12.67
C VAL A 256 1.09 -2.35 -11.32
N VAL A 257 2.31 -2.55 -10.83
CA VAL A 257 2.57 -3.16 -9.53
C VAL A 257 2.19 -2.18 -8.42
N ASN A 258 1.39 -2.66 -7.48
CA ASN A 258 1.17 -2.00 -6.21
C ASN A 258 2.24 -2.46 -5.20
N ASN A 259 2.40 -3.77 -4.99
CA ASN A 259 3.33 -4.31 -4.00
C ASN A 259 3.79 -5.71 -4.42
N VAL A 260 5.10 -5.96 -4.29
CA VAL A 260 5.74 -7.28 -4.45
C VAL A 260 6.69 -7.51 -3.28
N GLY A 261 6.14 -7.42 -2.07
CA GLY A 261 6.87 -7.36 -0.81
C GLY A 261 7.22 -5.92 -0.40
N SER A 262 7.75 -5.76 0.80
CA SER A 262 8.04 -4.47 1.41
C SER A 262 9.52 -4.34 1.75
N ILE A 263 10.06 -3.14 1.51
CA ILE A 263 11.43 -2.76 1.81
C ILE A 263 11.47 -1.81 3.01
N VAL A 264 12.64 -1.74 3.65
CA VAL A 264 12.96 -0.74 4.66
C VAL A 264 14.18 0.02 4.20
N PHE A 265 14.14 1.35 4.25
CA PHE A 265 15.30 2.18 3.93
C PHE A 265 16.27 2.30 5.10
N GLU A 266 17.50 2.76 4.86
CA GLU A 266 18.50 3.02 5.91
C GLU A 266 18.05 4.04 6.97
N ASP A 267 17.02 4.85 6.66
CA ASP A 267 16.39 5.77 7.62
C ASP A 267 15.23 5.13 8.41
N GLY A 268 14.97 3.84 8.19
CA GLY A 268 13.93 3.07 8.86
C GLY A 268 12.52 3.30 8.33
N ALA A 269 12.33 4.05 7.23
CA ALA A 269 11.03 4.15 6.57
C ALA A 269 10.72 2.86 5.80
N GLY A 270 9.50 2.36 5.92
CA GLY A 270 8.98 1.28 5.09
C GLY A 270 8.43 1.82 3.77
N ALA A 271 8.51 1.02 2.71
CA ALA A 271 7.87 1.28 1.43
C ALA A 271 7.53 -0.03 0.69
N ASP A 272 6.59 0.07 -0.24
CA ASP A 272 6.22 -1.02 -1.12
C ASP A 272 7.30 -1.22 -2.19
N ARG A 273 7.79 -2.46 -2.32
CA ARG A 273 8.69 -2.85 -3.41
C ARG A 273 7.87 -2.88 -4.70
N GLY A 274 8.42 -2.28 -5.76
CA GLY A 274 7.76 -2.22 -7.07
C GLY A 274 6.59 -1.23 -7.16
N TRP A 275 6.39 -0.35 -6.16
CA TRP A 275 5.32 0.66 -6.21
C TRP A 275 5.37 1.48 -7.51
N LEU A 276 4.27 1.45 -8.27
CA LEU A 276 4.13 2.09 -9.58
C LEU A 276 5.17 1.62 -10.61
N ALA A 277 5.78 0.45 -10.43
CA ALA A 277 6.51 -0.19 -11.51
C ALA A 277 5.52 -0.78 -12.52
N ARG A 278 5.88 -0.79 -13.79
CA ARG A 278 5.14 -1.55 -14.80
C ARG A 278 5.38 -3.04 -14.54
N ASP A 279 4.34 -3.86 -14.65
CA ASP A 279 4.52 -5.32 -14.66
C ASP A 279 4.96 -5.75 -16.07
N ASP A 280 6.26 -5.83 -16.26
CA ASP A 280 6.94 -6.17 -17.52
C ASP A 280 7.72 -7.50 -17.44
N GLY A 281 7.45 -8.29 -16.39
CA GLY A 281 8.14 -9.53 -16.08
C GLY A 281 9.35 -9.39 -15.16
N SER A 282 9.75 -8.17 -14.80
CA SER A 282 10.86 -7.93 -13.84
C SER A 282 10.61 -8.48 -12.43
N PHE A 283 9.36 -8.82 -12.11
CA PHE A 283 8.95 -9.38 -10.82
C PHE A 283 8.36 -10.80 -10.94
N ASP A 284 8.72 -11.56 -11.98
CA ASP A 284 8.19 -12.92 -12.22
C ASP A 284 8.95 -14.02 -11.50
N GLU A 285 10.12 -13.71 -10.94
CA GLU A 285 10.92 -14.64 -10.13
C GLU A 285 10.66 -14.43 -8.63
N PRO A 286 10.49 -15.51 -7.84
CA PRO A 286 10.43 -15.42 -6.39
C PRO A 286 11.68 -14.75 -5.80
N GLU A 287 11.49 -13.78 -4.90
CA GLU A 287 12.57 -13.05 -4.24
C GLU A 287 12.32 -12.94 -2.73
N ASP A 288 13.37 -13.09 -1.94
CA ASP A 288 13.29 -12.84 -0.51
C ASP A 288 13.13 -11.32 -0.24
N VAL A 289 12.23 -10.95 0.65
CA VAL A 289 11.88 -9.54 0.94
C VAL A 289 11.92 -9.24 2.43
N PHE A 290 12.41 -8.05 2.83
CA PHE A 290 12.59 -7.73 4.24
C PHE A 290 11.28 -7.84 5.05
N ALA A 291 10.19 -7.35 4.48
CA ALA A 291 8.87 -7.38 5.08
C ALA A 291 7.80 -7.79 4.06
N TRP A 292 6.66 -8.23 4.57
CA TRP A 292 5.46 -8.52 3.79
C TRP A 292 4.40 -7.41 3.98
N CYS A 293 3.46 -7.33 3.05
CA CYS A 293 2.35 -6.36 3.08
C CYS A 293 1.06 -7.06 3.52
N GLY A 294 0.32 -6.45 4.44
CA GLY A 294 -0.97 -6.98 4.91
C GLY A 294 -2.08 -7.05 3.84
N GLY A 295 -1.85 -6.47 2.66
CA GLY A 295 -2.83 -6.45 1.57
C GLY A 295 -3.11 -7.82 0.95
N SER A 296 -2.10 -8.69 0.85
CA SER A 296 -2.25 -10.06 0.39
C SER A 296 -1.02 -10.90 0.76
N VAL A 297 -1.16 -11.78 1.75
CA VAL A 297 -0.04 -12.58 2.29
C VAL A 297 -0.54 -13.90 2.87
N LEU A 298 0.22 -14.98 2.70
CA LEU A 298 0.04 -16.25 3.41
C LEU A 298 1.04 -16.33 4.57
N LEU A 299 0.55 -16.65 5.77
CA LEU A 299 1.31 -16.69 7.01
C LEU A 299 1.34 -18.10 7.61
N ARG A 300 2.50 -18.50 8.11
CA ARG A 300 2.68 -19.76 8.84
C ARG A 300 2.25 -19.60 10.30
N PRO A 301 1.41 -20.49 10.87
CA PRO A 301 1.02 -20.45 12.28
C PRO A 301 2.22 -20.48 13.24
N ALA A 302 3.20 -21.34 12.99
CA ALA A 302 4.43 -21.41 13.80
C ALA A 302 5.21 -20.09 13.85
N TYR A 303 5.16 -19.29 12.78
CA TYR A 303 5.75 -17.95 12.78
C TYR A 303 4.98 -17.01 13.72
N LEU A 304 3.64 -17.00 13.65
CA LEU A 304 2.79 -16.18 14.51
C LEU A 304 2.87 -16.58 15.98
N GLU A 305 3.01 -17.88 16.26
CA GLU A 305 3.22 -18.42 17.61
C GLU A 305 4.58 -18.01 18.19
N ASP A 306 5.64 -18.04 17.38
CA ASP A 306 6.99 -17.65 17.81
C ASP A 306 7.10 -16.15 18.12
N VAL A 307 6.58 -15.29 17.23
CA VAL A 307 6.83 -13.84 17.34
C VAL A 307 5.66 -13.04 17.91
N GLY A 308 4.48 -13.65 18.02
CA GLY A 308 3.22 -13.03 18.42
C GLY A 308 2.52 -12.29 17.27
N LEU A 309 1.26 -11.91 17.48
CA LEU A 309 0.40 -11.30 16.46
C LEU A 309 0.70 -9.81 16.19
N LEU A 310 -0.18 -9.13 15.44
CA LEU A 310 -0.08 -7.69 15.17
C LEU A 310 -0.21 -6.89 16.47
N ASP A 311 0.57 -5.81 16.58
CA ASP A 311 0.55 -4.95 17.76
C ASP A 311 -0.56 -3.90 17.65
N GLU A 312 -1.62 -4.07 18.42
CA GLU A 312 -2.83 -3.24 18.40
C GLU A 312 -2.57 -1.74 18.63
N ARG A 313 -1.44 -1.39 19.25
CA ARG A 313 -1.04 0.02 19.49
C ARG A 313 -0.78 0.78 18.19
N PHE A 314 -0.48 0.07 17.10
CA PHE A 314 -0.29 0.68 15.78
C PHE A 314 -1.60 1.18 15.19
N PHE A 315 -2.71 0.47 15.40
CA PHE A 315 -4.02 0.73 14.80
C PHE A 315 -4.02 0.61 13.25
N LEU A 316 -3.23 1.39 12.52
CA LEU A 316 -3.10 1.32 11.05
C LEU A 316 -1.70 1.73 10.63
N TYR A 317 -1.16 1.11 9.57
CA TYR A 317 0.19 1.30 9.03
C TYR A 317 1.33 0.90 9.98
N TYR A 318 2.35 0.25 9.41
CA TYR A 318 3.56 -0.29 10.06
C TYR A 318 3.34 -1.50 11.00
N GLU A 319 2.12 -1.97 11.23
CA GLU A 319 1.87 -3.19 12.00
C GLU A 319 2.44 -4.44 11.32
N ASP A 320 2.35 -4.52 10.00
CA ASP A 320 2.91 -5.61 9.18
C ASP A 320 4.44 -5.55 9.13
N THR A 321 5.01 -4.36 8.97
CA THR A 321 6.45 -4.10 8.97
C THR A 321 7.04 -4.37 10.36
N ASP A 322 6.34 -4.01 11.44
CA ASP A 322 6.73 -4.35 12.81
C ASP A 322 6.77 -5.86 13.04
N LEU A 323 5.71 -6.57 12.62
CA LEU A 323 5.63 -8.02 12.75
C LEU A 323 6.71 -8.70 11.91
N SER A 324 6.92 -8.24 10.68
CA SER A 324 8.01 -8.68 9.79
C SER A 324 9.39 -8.48 10.41
N TRP A 325 9.65 -7.32 11.02
CA TRP A 325 10.92 -7.06 11.68
C TRP A 325 11.15 -8.03 12.85
N ARG A 326 10.11 -8.28 13.66
CA ARG A 326 10.18 -9.26 14.76
C ARG A 326 10.52 -10.66 14.25
N GLY A 327 9.92 -11.10 13.15
CA GLY A 327 10.27 -12.38 12.53
C GLY A 327 11.67 -12.44 11.98
N ARG A 328 12.11 -11.41 11.26
CA ARG A 328 13.51 -11.30 10.79
C ARG A 328 14.51 -11.38 11.94
N ALA A 329 14.24 -10.69 13.05
CA ALA A 329 15.06 -10.74 14.26
C ALA A 329 15.10 -12.15 14.90
N ARG A 330 14.12 -13.00 14.60
CA ARG A 330 13.99 -14.39 15.05
C ARG A 330 14.46 -15.41 13.99
N GLY A 331 14.94 -14.97 12.83
CA GLY A 331 15.45 -15.82 11.75
C GLY A 331 14.42 -16.25 10.72
N TRP A 332 13.18 -15.76 10.80
CA TRP A 332 12.16 -16.05 9.78
C TRP A 332 12.46 -15.33 8.47
N ARG A 333 12.14 -16.01 7.36
CA ARG A 333 12.27 -15.49 6.00
C ARG A 333 10.91 -15.23 5.37
N TYR A 334 10.89 -14.32 4.40
CA TYR A 334 9.70 -13.98 3.62
C TYR A 334 10.06 -13.92 2.15
N CYS A 335 9.17 -14.40 1.30
CA CYS A 335 9.40 -14.49 -0.14
C CYS A 335 8.17 -14.02 -0.91
N THR A 336 8.37 -13.55 -2.14
CA THR A 336 7.27 -13.28 -3.07
C THR A 336 6.88 -14.54 -3.85
N ALA A 337 5.59 -14.71 -4.13
CA ALA A 337 5.05 -15.70 -5.06
C ALA A 337 4.44 -14.97 -6.28
N PRO A 338 5.22 -14.71 -7.34
CA PRO A 338 4.78 -13.91 -8.49
C PRO A 338 3.54 -14.44 -9.23
N LYS A 339 3.33 -15.76 -9.20
CA LYS A 339 2.16 -16.42 -9.78
C LYS A 339 0.88 -16.22 -8.96
N SER A 340 1.01 -15.87 -7.68
CA SER A 340 -0.12 -15.50 -6.85
C SER A 340 -0.47 -14.04 -7.12
N VAL A 341 -1.53 -13.80 -7.89
CA VAL A 341 -1.93 -12.45 -8.31
C VAL A 341 -3.16 -11.98 -7.54
N ALA A 342 -3.04 -10.80 -6.94
CA ALA A 342 -4.14 -10.07 -6.34
C ALA A 342 -4.23 -8.67 -6.96
N ARG A 343 -5.44 -8.14 -7.12
CA ARG A 343 -5.73 -6.83 -7.72
C ARG A 343 -6.37 -5.92 -6.69
N HIS A 344 -5.70 -4.81 -6.39
CA HIS A 344 -6.07 -3.87 -5.33
C HIS A 344 -6.66 -2.60 -5.94
N VAL A 345 -7.88 -2.24 -5.55
CA VAL A 345 -8.50 -0.97 -5.97
C VAL A 345 -7.72 0.22 -5.39
N HIS A 346 -7.04 0.01 -4.27
CA HIS A 346 -6.13 0.91 -3.57
C HIS A 346 -6.76 2.22 -3.08
N ALA A 347 -6.48 2.58 -1.82
CA ALA A 347 -6.93 3.80 -1.16
C ALA A 347 -8.45 4.05 -1.09
N ALA A 348 -9.29 3.03 -1.31
CA ALA A 348 -10.75 3.19 -1.35
C ALA A 348 -11.37 3.52 0.02
N SER A 349 -10.73 3.07 1.12
CA SER A 349 -11.23 3.25 2.49
C SER A 349 -10.42 4.25 3.34
N SER A 350 -9.13 4.43 3.05
CA SER A 350 -8.20 5.16 3.92
C SER A 350 -7.61 6.45 3.32
N GLY A 351 -7.73 6.65 2.00
CA GLY A 351 -7.29 7.85 1.28
C GLY A 351 -5.80 8.17 1.50
N GLU A 352 -4.94 7.72 0.58
CA GLU A 352 -3.53 8.10 0.59
C GLU A 352 -3.37 9.62 0.62
N GLY A 353 -2.53 10.11 1.55
CA GLY A 353 -2.32 11.54 1.76
C GLY A 353 -3.35 12.22 2.70
N SER A 354 -4.31 11.48 3.28
CA SER A 354 -5.20 12.02 4.32
C SER A 354 -4.43 12.45 5.59
N GLU A 355 -5.01 13.35 6.39
CA GLU A 355 -4.42 13.74 7.68
C GLU A 355 -4.26 12.53 8.62
N THR A 356 -5.20 11.58 8.55
CA THR A 356 -5.17 10.31 9.29
C THR A 356 -4.00 9.44 8.85
N PHE A 357 -3.82 9.23 7.54
CA PHE A 357 -2.68 8.49 6.99
C PHE A 357 -1.36 9.09 7.49
N ALA A 358 -1.19 10.40 7.29
CA ALA A 358 0.04 11.09 7.68
C ALA A 358 0.30 11.05 9.20
N TYR A 359 -0.76 11.13 10.03
CA TYR A 359 -0.64 10.98 11.48
C TYR A 359 -0.10 9.60 11.88
N PHE A 360 -0.73 8.53 11.39
CA PHE A 360 -0.37 7.17 11.78
C PHE A 360 0.98 6.76 11.21
N VAL A 361 1.28 7.05 9.94
CA VAL A 361 2.58 6.77 9.32
C VAL A 361 3.72 7.47 10.08
N GLU A 362 3.59 8.76 10.38
CA GLU A 362 4.61 9.51 11.12
C GLU A 362 4.81 8.97 12.55
N ARG A 363 3.71 8.72 13.27
CA ARG A 363 3.73 8.21 14.66
C ARG A 363 4.29 6.79 14.72
N ASN A 364 3.76 5.90 13.89
CA ASN A 364 4.01 4.48 13.95
C ASN A 364 5.39 4.11 13.43
N ARG A 365 5.94 4.86 12.46
CA ARG A 365 7.34 4.72 12.07
C ARG A 365 8.26 4.88 13.28
N LEU A 366 8.06 5.93 14.08
CA LEU A 366 8.88 6.14 15.28
C LEU A 366 8.67 5.05 16.34
N LEU A 367 7.42 4.57 16.52
CA LEU A 367 7.12 3.47 17.45
C LEU A 367 7.81 2.17 17.01
N MET A 368 7.72 1.81 15.73
CA MET A 368 8.35 0.64 15.13
C MET A 368 9.87 0.70 15.29
N LEU A 369 10.49 1.85 15.03
CA LEU A 369 11.94 2.01 15.19
C LEU A 369 12.39 1.88 16.63
N VAL A 370 11.69 2.51 17.58
CA VAL A 370 12.01 2.32 19.01
C VAL A 370 11.83 0.86 19.40
N LYS A 371 10.79 0.19 18.91
CA LYS A 371 10.50 -1.19 19.28
C LYS A 371 11.52 -2.17 18.71
N ASN A 372 11.92 -2.02 17.45
CA ASN A 372 12.69 -3.04 16.71
C ASN A 372 14.09 -2.59 16.29
N ALA A 373 14.24 -1.40 15.69
CA ALA A 373 15.47 -0.96 15.03
C ALA A 373 16.65 -0.73 15.99
N PRO A 374 17.91 -0.69 15.49
CA PRO A 374 19.08 -0.28 16.28
C PRO A 374 18.85 1.03 17.04
N SER A 375 19.39 1.13 18.26
CA SER A 375 19.08 2.25 19.17
C SER A 375 19.56 3.60 18.62
N ASP A 376 20.68 3.61 17.92
CA ASP A 376 21.25 4.78 17.22
C ASP A 376 20.37 5.21 16.04
N MET A 377 19.87 4.28 15.24
CA MET A 377 18.90 4.56 14.17
C MET A 377 17.62 5.19 14.74
N ALA A 378 17.02 4.56 15.75
CA ALA A 378 15.81 5.08 16.39
C ALA A 378 16.02 6.49 16.96
N MET A 379 17.15 6.73 17.65
CA MET A 379 17.48 8.04 18.23
C MET A 379 17.71 9.10 17.15
N ASN A 380 18.46 8.77 16.09
CA ASN A 380 18.70 9.66 14.95
C ASN A 380 17.38 10.07 14.29
N GLN A 381 16.47 9.12 14.06
CA GLN A 381 15.17 9.41 13.44
C GLN A 381 14.26 10.26 14.33
N ILE A 382 14.29 10.08 15.65
CA ILE A 382 13.58 10.95 16.60
C ILE A 382 14.13 12.39 16.50
N TRP A 383 15.45 12.56 16.50
CA TRP A 383 16.07 13.89 16.37
C TRP A 383 15.78 14.53 15.02
N ARG A 384 15.91 13.80 13.92
CA ARG A 384 15.56 14.28 12.58
C ARG A 384 14.09 14.70 12.51
N TYR A 385 13.19 13.93 13.12
CA TYR A 385 11.77 14.27 13.19
C TYR A 385 11.54 15.61 13.92
N LEU A 386 12.21 15.84 15.05
CA LEU A 386 12.14 17.10 15.79
C LEU A 386 12.73 18.27 14.99
N LEU A 387 13.92 18.12 14.42
CA LEU A 387 14.60 19.15 13.64
C LEU A 387 13.80 19.56 12.40
N SER A 388 13.26 18.59 11.66
CA SER A 388 12.37 18.84 10.52
C SER A 388 11.09 19.54 10.94
N THR A 389 10.49 19.16 12.07
CA THR A 389 9.30 19.84 12.62
C THR A 389 9.61 21.28 13.03
N LEU A 390 10.77 21.54 13.63
CA LEU A 390 11.26 22.90 13.92
C LEU A 390 11.51 23.71 12.64
N SER A 391 12.04 23.07 11.60
CA SER A 391 12.22 23.68 10.27
C SER A 391 10.86 24.11 9.67
N TYR A 392 9.85 23.23 9.71
CA TYR A 392 8.49 23.57 9.30
C TYR A 392 7.89 24.68 10.15
N ALA A 393 8.05 24.65 11.47
CA ALA A 393 7.59 25.73 12.36
C ALA A 393 8.26 27.07 12.02
N ARG A 394 9.56 27.06 11.72
CA ARG A 394 10.27 28.25 11.26
C ARG A 394 9.73 28.77 9.93
N ARG A 395 9.49 27.88 8.96
CA ARG A 395 9.01 28.21 7.61
C ARG A 395 7.56 28.72 7.62
N ASP A 396 6.68 28.03 8.34
CA ASP A 396 5.22 28.18 8.21
C ASP A 396 4.59 29.00 9.34
N ILE A 397 5.32 29.27 10.43
CA ILE A 397 4.87 30.07 11.57
C ILE A 397 5.77 31.28 11.79
N VAL A 398 7.04 31.04 12.12
CA VAL A 398 7.95 32.12 12.58
C VAL A 398 8.18 33.13 11.46
N ARG A 399 8.56 32.69 10.26
CA ARG A 399 8.80 33.60 9.11
C ARG A 399 7.54 34.39 8.71
N PRO A 400 6.34 33.78 8.57
CA PRO A 400 5.10 34.52 8.32
C PRO A 400 4.78 35.53 9.41
N VAL A 401 4.84 35.15 10.69
CA VAL A 401 4.56 36.04 11.83
C VAL A 401 5.54 37.22 11.85
N MET A 402 6.84 36.97 11.67
CA MET A 402 7.86 38.03 11.55
C MET A 402 7.62 38.97 10.36
N ARG A 403 6.94 38.49 9.32
CA ARG A 403 6.56 39.28 8.13
C ARG A 403 5.12 39.80 8.19
N LEU A 404 4.46 39.74 9.36
CA LEU A 404 3.07 40.14 9.57
C LEU A 404 2.08 39.45 8.60
N LYS A 405 2.40 38.23 8.16
CA LYS A 405 1.54 37.36 7.34
C LYS A 405 0.88 36.29 8.20
N ARG A 406 -0.28 35.79 7.76
CA ARG A 406 -0.99 34.70 8.44
C ARG A 406 -0.16 33.41 8.43
N PRO A 407 0.08 32.77 9.60
CA PRO A 407 0.80 31.50 9.68
C PRO A 407 -0.04 30.32 9.16
N ARG A 408 0.61 29.26 8.70
CA ARG A 408 -0.01 28.00 8.28
C ARG A 408 0.36 26.91 9.28
N LEU A 409 -0.59 26.55 10.15
CA LEU A 409 -0.32 25.66 11.29
C LEU A 409 -0.54 24.17 10.97
N THR A 410 -1.13 23.82 9.83
CA THR A 410 -1.62 22.46 9.53
C THR A 410 -0.54 21.38 9.68
N ILE A 411 0.58 21.52 8.96
CA ILE A 411 1.67 20.53 9.00
C ILE A 411 2.28 20.45 10.40
N VAL A 412 2.55 21.59 11.04
CA VAL A 412 3.16 21.63 12.37
C VAL A 412 2.26 21.00 13.42
N ARG A 413 0.96 21.35 13.42
CA ARG A 413 -0.04 20.80 14.34
C ARG A 413 -0.17 19.29 14.17
N ARG A 414 -0.26 18.80 12.93
CA ARG A 414 -0.31 17.36 12.64
C ARG A 414 0.93 16.66 13.19
N ARG A 415 2.12 17.15 12.84
CA ARG A 415 3.40 16.53 13.27
C ARG A 415 3.58 16.53 14.78
N LEU A 416 3.17 17.59 15.47
CA LEU A 416 3.14 17.62 16.93
C LEU A 416 2.14 16.60 17.49
N GLY A 417 0.96 16.47 16.89
CA GLY A 417 -0.01 15.42 17.22
C GLY A 417 0.58 14.02 17.09
N SER A 418 1.20 13.69 15.96
CA SER A 418 1.88 12.41 15.72
C SER A 418 2.96 12.15 16.78
N PHE A 419 3.76 13.18 17.11
CA PHE A 419 4.83 13.06 18.10
C PHE A 419 4.31 12.87 19.53
N LEU A 420 3.25 13.58 19.93
CA LEU A 420 2.61 13.37 21.22
C LEU A 420 1.99 11.98 21.32
N GLY A 421 1.39 11.49 20.23
CA GLY A 421 0.91 10.10 20.14
C GLY A 421 2.05 9.08 20.30
N PHE A 422 3.21 9.36 19.71
CA PHE A 422 4.42 8.56 19.89
C PHE A 422 4.88 8.57 21.35
N LEU A 423 5.02 9.75 21.98
CA LEU A 423 5.44 9.87 23.38
C LEU A 423 4.49 9.15 24.35
N LYS A 424 3.18 9.19 24.09
CA LYS A 424 2.18 8.48 24.88
C LYS A 424 2.43 6.97 24.92
N LEU A 425 2.83 6.38 23.80
CA LEU A 425 3.04 4.93 23.66
C LEU A 425 4.50 4.51 23.89
N LEU A 426 5.43 5.46 23.93
CA LEU A 426 6.87 5.23 24.06
C LEU A 426 7.25 4.34 25.26
N PRO A 427 6.73 4.53 26.49
CA PRO A 427 7.09 3.66 27.61
C PRO A 427 6.74 2.19 27.37
N ALA A 428 5.58 1.95 26.76
CA ALA A 428 5.13 0.61 26.42
C ALA A 428 5.99 -0.02 25.31
N MET A 429 6.43 0.79 24.32
CA MET A 429 7.34 0.32 23.27
C MET A 429 8.73 -0.03 23.80
N ILE A 430 9.25 0.74 24.75
CA ILE A 430 10.53 0.43 25.42
C ILE A 430 10.42 -0.87 26.22
N GLY A 431 9.30 -1.07 26.93
CA GLY A 431 9.03 -2.34 27.63
C GLY A 431 9.02 -3.53 26.67
N THR A 432 8.32 -3.41 25.54
CA THR A 432 8.29 -4.45 24.51
C THR A 432 9.67 -4.67 23.87
N ARG A 433 10.42 -3.61 23.57
CA ARG A 433 11.79 -3.70 23.04
C ARG A 433 12.67 -4.58 23.91
N ARG A 434 12.67 -4.40 25.23
CA ARG A 434 13.51 -5.21 26.14
C ARG A 434 13.25 -6.71 25.98
N ARG A 435 11.97 -7.10 25.88
CA ARG A 435 11.58 -8.49 25.64
C ARG A 435 12.05 -8.98 24.27
N LEU A 436 11.78 -8.23 23.21
CA LEU A 436 12.18 -8.61 21.85
C LEU A 436 13.70 -8.74 21.71
N ARG A 437 14.46 -7.81 22.29
CA ARG A 437 15.93 -7.84 22.27
C ARG A 437 16.51 -9.02 23.05
N SER A 438 15.83 -9.52 24.09
CA SER A 438 16.29 -10.71 24.82
C SER A 438 16.12 -12.02 24.07
N THR A 439 15.27 -12.07 23.04
CA THR A 439 14.99 -13.27 22.24
C THR A 439 15.45 -13.15 20.78
N GLN A 440 16.08 -12.03 20.42
CA GLN A 440 16.64 -11.80 19.09
C GLN A 440 17.79 -12.78 18.81
N LEU A 441 17.72 -13.45 17.68
CA LEU A 441 18.72 -14.40 17.19
C LEU A 441 19.61 -13.77 16.11
N VAL A 442 19.02 -12.98 15.21
CA VAL A 442 19.73 -12.34 14.10
C VAL A 442 20.29 -10.99 14.55
N PRO A 443 21.60 -10.73 14.43
CA PRO A 443 22.20 -9.45 14.82
C PRO A 443 21.70 -8.26 13.99
N ASP A 444 21.71 -7.07 14.59
CA ASP A 444 21.31 -5.83 13.91
C ASP A 444 22.14 -5.53 12.65
N ALA A 445 23.41 -5.93 12.62
CA ALA A 445 24.27 -5.74 11.47
C ALA A 445 23.79 -6.54 10.25
N GLU A 446 23.35 -7.77 10.46
CA GLU A 446 22.80 -8.63 9.42
C GLU A 446 21.42 -8.15 8.95
N LEU A 447 20.58 -7.68 9.89
CA LEU A 447 19.31 -7.04 9.52
C LEU A 447 19.52 -5.78 8.67
N ALA A 448 20.60 -5.03 8.91
CA ALA A 448 20.90 -3.80 8.18
C ALA A 448 21.33 -4.04 6.73
N GLU A 449 21.78 -5.25 6.37
CA GLU A 449 22.12 -5.60 4.99
C GLU A 449 20.89 -5.59 4.06
N TRP A 450 19.70 -5.70 4.63
CA TRP A 450 18.43 -5.59 3.91
C TRP A 450 17.98 -4.16 3.64
N PHE A 451 18.63 -3.16 4.25
CA PHE A 451 18.17 -1.78 4.14
C PHE A 451 18.55 -1.16 2.80
N VAL A 452 17.57 -0.52 2.17
CA VAL A 452 17.72 0.12 0.87
C VAL A 452 18.24 1.55 1.02
N LYS A 453 19.18 1.95 0.17
CA LYS A 453 19.67 3.33 0.08
C LYS A 453 18.67 4.21 -0.67
N ARG A 454 18.52 5.45 -0.21
CA ARG A 454 17.58 6.42 -0.76
C ARG A 454 18.27 7.54 -1.50
#